data_AF-A0A0D2WGN3-F1
#
_entry.id   AF-A0A0D2WGN3-F1
#
_cell.length_a   1.000
_cell.length_b   1.000
_cell.length_c   1.000
_cell.angle_alpha   90.00
_cell.angle_beta   90.00
_cell.angle_gamma   90.00
#
_symmetry.space_group_name_H-M   'P 1'
#
loop_
_entity.id
_entity.type
_entity.pdbx_description
1 polymer ?
#
loop_
_entity_poly.entity_id
_entity_poly.type
_entity_poly.pdbx_seq_one_letter_code
_entity_poly.pdbx_strand_id
1 'polypeptide(L)'
;MLAIAAWLHSLLPERGGQEAGGATGGLMTGASSAIRSSASTRLASTRPHRPVRIVLGLSGSVAAIKAPLLVPLIKQRVAAAFQPADSATSTSVEADIKVEPSHEDSNNLEVVPPSAPIQVEVHVVATEHAAHFFNAESLRSETANQTGVLTDVHEWKWSKIGDPVLHIALRGWADLLVIAPLDANTLAKLSHGMCDNLLTCIARAWDYTTRPLIVCPAMNTFMWDHPATARQLDMLQSLGMEIVPPIAKRLACGDLGTRLQLLNKNTNVSNHCMAS
;
A
#
# COMPACT_ATOMS: atom_id res chain seq x y z
N MET A 1 -6.19 3.99 3.63
CA MET A 1 -6.45 4.92 2.52
C MET A 1 -5.45 6.03 2.68
N LEU A 2 -5.57 6.83 3.74
CA LEU A 2 -4.51 7.76 4.11
C LEU A 2 -3.23 7.04 4.49
N ALA A 3 -3.22 5.88 5.16
CA ALA A 3 -1.95 5.29 5.59
C ALA A 3 -1.03 4.76 4.46
N ILE A 4 -1.49 3.90 3.52
CA ILE A 4 -0.64 3.50 2.37
C ILE A 4 -0.32 4.71 1.46
N ALA A 5 -1.29 5.60 1.21
CA ALA A 5 -1.05 6.77 0.35
C ALA A 5 -0.16 7.82 1.02
N ALA A 6 -0.31 8.08 2.32
CA ALA A 6 0.52 8.98 3.12
C ALA A 6 1.88 8.36 3.42
N TRP A 7 1.99 7.04 3.51
CA TRP A 7 3.28 6.36 3.52
C TRP A 7 3.98 6.50 2.16
N LEU A 8 3.30 6.20 1.05
CA LEU A 8 3.82 6.46 -0.30
C LEU A 8 4.22 7.93 -0.47
N HIS A 9 3.45 8.85 0.12
CA HIS A 9 3.74 10.29 0.14
C HIS A 9 4.90 10.66 1.08
N SER A 10 5.10 9.94 2.18
CA SER A 10 6.23 10.12 3.12
C SER A 10 7.56 9.61 2.57
N LEU A 11 7.53 8.80 1.51
CA LEU A 11 8.71 8.40 0.75
C LEU A 11 9.16 9.47 -0.26
N LEU A 12 8.33 10.49 -0.53
CA LEU A 12 8.69 11.65 -1.36
C LEU A 12 9.37 12.72 -0.48
N PRO A 13 10.43 13.38 -0.95
CA PRO A 13 11.12 14.41 -0.15
C PRO A 13 10.20 15.59 0.18
N GLU A 14 10.22 16.02 1.44
CA GLU A 14 9.67 17.31 1.90
C GLU A 14 10.25 18.44 1.03
N ARG A 15 9.37 19.29 0.48
CA ARG A 15 9.78 20.50 -0.24
C ARG A 15 10.62 21.33 0.72
N GLY A 16 11.85 21.66 0.34
CA GLY A 16 12.70 22.57 1.11
C GLY A 16 12.01 23.91 1.29
N GLY A 17 11.36 24.09 2.44
CA GLY A 17 10.95 25.40 2.92
C GLY A 17 12.18 26.12 3.46
N GLN A 18 12.49 27.29 2.90
CA GLN A 18 13.49 28.19 3.43
C GLN A 18 13.25 28.42 4.93
N GLU A 19 14.24 28.08 5.74
CA GLU A 19 14.32 28.49 7.14
C GLU A 19 14.42 30.02 7.18
N ALA A 20 13.37 30.67 7.72
CA ALA A 20 13.50 32.03 8.23
C ALA A 20 14.20 31.94 9.59
N GLY A 21 15.44 32.43 9.64
CA GLY A 21 16.26 32.46 10.84
C GLY A 21 15.66 33.32 11.95
N GLY A 22 15.58 32.75 13.15
CA GLY A 22 15.27 33.44 14.39
C GLY A 22 16.11 32.83 15.51
N ALA A 23 17.18 33.52 15.88
CA ALA A 23 18.09 33.14 16.95
C ALA A 23 17.54 33.52 18.33
N THR A 24 17.51 32.57 19.27
CA THR A 24 17.71 32.82 20.72
C THR A 24 18.24 31.55 21.38
N GLY A 25 19.38 31.66 22.07
CA GLY A 25 20.09 30.54 22.70
C GLY A 25 19.62 30.21 24.13
N GLY A 26 20.17 29.13 24.68
CA GLY A 26 20.19 28.90 26.12
C GLY A 26 20.17 27.45 26.61
N LEU A 27 21.38 26.93 26.88
CA LEU A 27 21.78 25.97 27.92
C LEU A 27 21.53 24.44 27.76
N MET A 28 22.65 23.73 27.83
CA MET A 28 22.82 22.28 27.90
C MET A 28 22.67 21.73 29.33
N THR A 29 22.09 20.53 29.46
CA THR A 29 22.55 19.48 30.39
C THR A 29 22.06 18.09 29.95
N GLY A 30 22.96 17.10 29.94
CA GLY A 30 22.64 15.72 30.34
C GLY A 30 22.40 14.68 29.24
N ALA A 31 23.38 13.80 29.04
CA ALA A 31 23.38 12.70 28.09
C ALA A 31 22.45 11.52 28.47
N SER A 32 21.77 10.92 27.48
CA SER A 32 21.62 9.46 27.36
C SER A 32 21.14 9.01 25.97
N SER A 33 21.78 7.94 25.48
CA SER A 33 21.50 7.13 24.29
C SER A 33 21.23 7.82 22.94
N ALA A 34 22.32 8.05 22.21
CA ALA A 34 22.31 8.13 20.75
C ALA A 34 21.86 6.79 20.14
N ILE A 35 20.56 6.66 19.85
CA ILE A 35 20.06 5.81 18.76
C ILE A 35 19.58 6.78 17.69
N ARG A 36 20.47 7.04 16.74
CA ARG A 36 20.15 7.85 15.57
C ARG A 36 19.05 7.13 14.80
N SER A 37 17.95 7.83 14.61
CA SER A 37 16.99 7.63 13.53
C SER A 37 17.75 7.43 12.22
N SER A 38 17.84 6.18 11.74
CA SER A 38 18.42 5.87 10.45
C SER A 38 17.79 4.60 9.86
N ALA A 39 16.71 4.78 9.11
CA ALA A 39 16.38 4.04 7.89
C ALA A 39 14.98 4.45 7.39
N SER A 40 14.76 5.74 7.16
CA SER A 40 13.79 6.15 6.13
C SER A 40 14.57 6.13 4.82
N THR A 41 14.52 4.99 4.13
CA THR A 41 15.05 4.88 2.77
C THR A 41 14.20 5.78 1.88
N ARG A 42 14.60 7.05 1.77
CA ARG A 42 14.00 8.01 0.84
C ARG A 42 14.24 7.46 -0.56
N LEU A 43 13.17 7.05 -1.23
CA LEU A 43 13.24 6.78 -2.65
C LEU A 43 13.52 8.14 -3.31
N ALA A 44 14.72 8.31 -3.86
CA ALA A 44 15.04 9.52 -4.60
C ALA A 44 13.95 9.73 -5.66
N SER A 45 13.35 10.92 -5.65
CA SER A 45 12.24 11.39 -6.47
C SER A 45 12.58 11.36 -7.97
N THR A 46 12.68 10.17 -8.54
CA THR A 46 12.79 9.95 -9.98
C THR A 46 11.59 9.13 -10.41
N ARG A 47 10.89 9.63 -11.44
CA ARG A 47 9.74 8.95 -12.03
C ARG A 47 10.18 7.57 -12.50
N PRO A 48 9.52 6.47 -12.07
CA PRO A 48 9.94 5.13 -12.44
C PRO A 48 9.87 4.95 -13.96
N HIS A 49 10.94 4.40 -14.55
CA HIS A 49 11.04 4.15 -15.99
C HIS A 49 10.37 2.82 -16.41
N ARG A 50 9.94 2.03 -15.44
CA ARG A 50 9.21 0.77 -15.61
C ARG A 50 7.96 0.76 -14.72
N PRO A 51 6.97 -0.13 -14.96
CA PRO A 51 5.82 -0.25 -14.10
C PRO A 51 6.23 -0.53 -12.64
N VAL A 52 5.48 0.04 -11.70
CA VAL A 52 5.59 -0.28 -10.28
C VAL A 52 4.90 -1.62 -10.04
N ARG A 53 5.63 -2.60 -9.50
CA ARG A 53 5.16 -3.98 -9.36
C ARG A 53 4.85 -4.32 -7.91
N ILE A 54 3.60 -4.67 -7.64
CA ILE A 54 3.09 -4.90 -6.29
C ILE A 54 2.58 -6.33 -6.16
N VAL A 55 3.00 -7.02 -5.11
CA VAL A 55 2.29 -8.22 -4.64
C VAL A 55 1.35 -7.80 -3.53
N LEU A 56 0.05 -8.00 -3.73
CA LEU A 56 -0.99 -7.82 -2.72
C LEU A 56 -1.35 -9.17 -2.11
N GLY A 57 -0.92 -9.39 -0.87
CA GLY A 57 -1.34 -10.49 -0.01
C GLY A 57 -2.68 -10.24 0.65
N LEU A 58 -3.57 -11.23 0.59
CA LEU A 58 -4.86 -11.25 1.25
C LEU A 58 -4.88 -12.41 2.25
N SER A 59 -5.11 -12.10 3.51
CA SER A 59 -5.27 -13.12 4.56
C SER A 59 -6.73 -13.22 5.06
N GLY A 60 -7.02 -14.27 5.84
CA GLY A 60 -8.35 -14.69 6.32
C GLY A 60 -9.00 -13.76 7.34
N SER A 61 -9.26 -12.52 6.95
CA SER A 61 -10.09 -11.56 7.68
C SER A 61 -11.33 -11.22 6.86
N VAL A 62 -12.47 -10.98 7.51
CA VAL A 62 -13.71 -10.51 6.84
C VAL A 62 -13.47 -9.28 5.96
N ALA A 63 -12.47 -8.46 6.30
CA ALA A 63 -12.06 -7.32 5.50
C ALA A 63 -11.62 -7.68 4.06
N ALA A 64 -11.26 -8.94 3.78
CA ALA A 64 -10.89 -9.43 2.45
C ALA A 64 -12.04 -9.36 1.44
N ILE A 65 -13.31 -9.24 1.89
CA ILE A 65 -14.46 -8.95 1.01
C ILE A 65 -14.26 -7.68 0.16
N LYS A 66 -13.38 -6.78 0.59
CA LYS A 66 -13.04 -5.53 -0.10
C LYS A 66 -11.94 -5.67 -1.14
N ALA A 67 -11.33 -6.85 -1.31
CA ALA A 67 -10.23 -7.05 -2.25
C ALA A 67 -10.56 -6.57 -3.69
N PRO A 68 -11.76 -6.84 -4.26
CA PRO A 68 -12.12 -6.33 -5.59
C PRO A 68 -12.12 -4.80 -5.70
N LEU A 69 -12.43 -4.09 -4.61
CA LEU A 69 -12.37 -2.63 -4.56
C LEU A 69 -10.96 -2.12 -4.27
N LEU A 70 -10.15 -2.92 -3.57
CA LEU A 70 -8.84 -2.52 -3.10
C LEU A 70 -7.80 -2.48 -4.23
N VAL A 71 -7.83 -3.46 -5.15
CA VAL A 71 -6.83 -3.55 -6.22
C VAL A 71 -6.85 -2.34 -7.17
N PRO A 72 -8.00 -1.94 -7.76
CA PRO A 72 -8.05 -0.75 -8.61
C PRO A 72 -7.66 0.52 -7.85
N LEU A 73 -8.06 0.62 -6.58
CA LEU A 73 -7.73 1.75 -5.73
C LEU A 73 -6.23 1.87 -5.47
N ILE A 74 -5.54 0.75 -5.17
CA ILE A 74 -4.08 0.75 -4.98
C ILE A 74 -3.40 1.24 -6.26
N LYS A 75 -3.79 0.71 -7.42
CA LYS A 75 -3.24 1.15 -8.71
C LYS A 75 -3.41 2.65 -8.92
N GLN A 76 -4.63 3.16 -8.72
CA GLN A 76 -4.94 4.59 -8.88
C GLN A 76 -4.11 5.46 -7.93
N ARG A 77 -3.98 5.06 -6.66
CA ARG A 77 -3.29 5.84 -5.63
C ARG A 77 -1.79 5.84 -5.82
N VAL A 78 -1.21 4.70 -6.16
CA VAL A 78 0.21 4.59 -6.48
C VAL A 78 0.52 5.43 -7.72
N ALA A 79 -0.29 5.34 -8.78
CA ALA A 79 -0.10 6.15 -9.97
C ALA A 79 -0.21 7.66 -9.69
N ALA A 80 -1.17 8.08 -8.85
CA ALA A 80 -1.34 9.48 -8.46
C ALA A 80 -0.19 10.02 -7.59
N ALA A 81 0.44 9.17 -6.76
CA ALA A 81 1.55 9.60 -5.91
C ALA A 81 2.79 10.06 -6.71
N PHE A 82 2.89 9.68 -7.98
CA PHE A 82 3.97 10.11 -8.87
C PHE A 82 3.55 11.19 -9.89
N GLN A 83 2.32 11.71 -9.81
CA GLN A 83 1.90 12.84 -10.64
C GLN A 83 2.43 14.16 -10.07
N PRO A 84 2.87 15.12 -10.90
CA PRO A 84 3.21 16.46 -10.44
C PRO A 84 1.98 17.14 -9.84
N ALA A 85 2.16 17.88 -8.74
CA ALA A 85 1.09 18.51 -7.97
C ALA A 85 0.28 19.60 -8.73
N ASP A 86 0.76 20.03 -9.89
CA ASP A 86 0.22 21.20 -10.61
C ASP A 86 -0.98 20.87 -11.53
N SER A 87 -1.42 19.62 -11.61
CA SER A 87 -2.61 19.23 -12.40
C SER A 87 -3.93 19.35 -11.64
N ALA A 88 -3.92 19.81 -10.39
CA ALA A 88 -5.09 19.88 -9.53
C ALA A 88 -5.72 21.29 -9.43
N THR A 89 -5.88 22.05 -10.53
CA THR A 89 -6.86 23.16 -10.57
C THR A 89 -7.20 23.58 -12.01
N SER A 90 -8.43 23.35 -12.46
CA SER A 90 -9.26 24.27 -13.29
C SER A 90 -10.44 23.53 -13.94
N THR A 91 -11.49 23.26 -13.18
CA THR A 91 -12.85 23.28 -13.75
C THR A 91 -13.46 24.62 -13.37
N SER A 92 -13.19 25.64 -14.16
CA SER A 92 -13.97 26.86 -14.18
C SER A 92 -14.59 26.98 -15.56
N VAL A 93 -15.90 27.06 -15.55
CA VAL A 93 -16.79 27.24 -16.70
C VAL A 93 -16.35 28.50 -17.45
N GLU A 94 -16.00 28.37 -18.72
CA GLU A 94 -15.70 29.50 -19.60
C GLU A 94 -16.98 30.32 -19.83
N ALA A 95 -16.90 31.62 -19.54
CA ALA A 95 -17.86 32.62 -20.00
C ALA A 95 -17.27 33.33 -21.22
N ASP A 96 -18.09 33.40 -22.28
CA ASP A 96 -17.85 34.07 -23.55
C ASP A 96 -17.26 35.48 -23.42
N ILE A 97 -16.09 35.73 -24.02
CA ILE A 97 -15.76 37.03 -24.60
C ILE A 97 -15.03 36.83 -25.93
N LYS A 98 -15.63 37.42 -26.98
CA LYS A 98 -15.26 37.35 -28.39
C LYS A 98 -14.47 38.59 -28.79
N VAL A 99 -13.20 38.47 -29.18
CA VAL A 99 -12.46 39.49 -29.98
C VAL A 99 -11.38 38.82 -30.84
N GLU A 100 -11.38 39.11 -32.13
CA GLU A 100 -10.36 38.85 -33.16
C GLU A 100 -9.86 40.21 -33.70
N PRO A 101 -8.76 40.32 -34.47
CA PRO A 101 -7.43 39.70 -34.33
C PRO A 101 -6.29 40.75 -34.56
N SER A 102 -5.03 40.43 -34.20
CA SER A 102 -3.84 40.80 -35.01
C SER A 102 -2.51 40.43 -34.35
N HIS A 103 -1.58 40.02 -35.21
CA HIS A 103 -0.11 39.94 -35.05
C HIS A 103 0.48 38.62 -34.53
N GLU A 104 1.07 37.92 -35.50
CA GLU A 104 2.09 36.90 -35.34
C GLU A 104 3.24 37.43 -34.50
N ASP A 105 3.54 36.74 -33.40
CA ASP A 105 4.91 36.62 -32.92
C ASP A 105 5.09 35.27 -32.23
N SER A 106 6.08 34.56 -32.74
CA SER A 106 6.56 33.26 -32.34
C SER A 106 6.86 33.15 -30.85
N ASN A 107 6.15 32.24 -30.17
CA ASN A 107 6.73 31.45 -29.09
C ASN A 107 6.07 30.07 -29.10
N ASN A 108 6.76 29.12 -29.73
CA ASN A 108 6.41 27.71 -29.67
C ASN A 108 6.74 27.23 -28.24
N LEU A 109 5.82 27.50 -27.30
CA LEU A 109 5.78 26.80 -26.03
C LEU A 109 5.47 25.35 -26.39
N GLU A 110 6.51 24.53 -26.41
CA GLU A 110 6.39 23.09 -26.52
C GLU A 110 5.49 22.63 -25.36
N VAL A 111 4.21 22.39 -25.67
CA VAL A 111 3.27 21.80 -24.72
C VAL A 111 3.79 20.39 -24.47
N VAL A 112 4.60 20.25 -23.43
CA VAL A 112 5.07 18.94 -22.95
C VAL A 112 3.81 18.11 -22.73
N PRO A 113 3.58 17.03 -23.51
CA PRO A 113 2.37 16.25 -23.38
C PRO A 113 2.29 15.74 -21.93
N PRO A 114 1.09 15.68 -21.31
CA PRO A 114 0.94 15.18 -19.96
C PRO A 114 1.61 13.82 -19.90
N SER A 115 2.67 13.76 -19.08
CA SER A 115 3.55 12.61 -19.05
C SER A 115 2.71 11.36 -18.78
N ALA A 116 2.82 10.32 -19.62
CA ALA A 116 1.94 9.15 -19.59
C ALA A 116 1.69 8.62 -18.15
N PRO A 117 0.47 8.20 -17.80
CA PRO A 117 0.19 7.74 -16.43
C PRO A 117 1.13 6.60 -16.03
N ILE A 118 1.59 6.65 -14.78
CA ILE A 118 2.47 5.62 -14.22
C ILE A 118 1.72 4.29 -14.24
N GLN A 119 2.32 3.28 -14.85
CA GLN A 119 1.75 1.94 -14.87
C GLN A 119 2.01 1.24 -13.54
N VAL A 120 0.95 0.63 -13.00
CA VAL A 120 1.00 -0.14 -11.75
C VAL A 120 0.48 -1.54 -12.03
N GLU A 121 1.34 -2.52 -11.84
CA GLU A 121 1.04 -3.94 -12.02
C GLU A 121 0.86 -4.58 -10.65
N VAL A 122 -0.19 -5.39 -10.49
CA VAL A 122 -0.52 -6.04 -9.21
C VAL A 122 -0.69 -7.54 -9.40
N HIS A 123 0.08 -8.35 -8.69
CA HIS A 123 -0.29 -9.74 -8.44
C HIS A 123 -1.06 -9.83 -7.12
N VAL A 124 -2.14 -10.59 -7.10
CA VAL A 124 -2.92 -10.84 -5.89
C VAL A 124 -2.63 -12.26 -5.43
N VAL A 125 -2.23 -12.41 -4.16
CA VAL A 125 -1.98 -13.69 -3.50
C VAL A 125 -2.96 -13.82 -2.36
N ALA A 126 -3.76 -14.88 -2.33
CA ALA A 126 -4.69 -15.15 -1.25
C ALA A 126 -4.33 -16.43 -0.52
N THR A 127 -4.34 -16.36 0.82
CA THR A 127 -4.40 -17.57 1.64
C THR A 127 -5.71 -18.30 1.38
N GLU A 128 -5.74 -19.62 1.66
CA GLU A 128 -6.97 -20.42 1.59
C GLU A 128 -8.14 -19.74 2.34
N HIS A 129 -7.87 -19.21 3.54
CA HIS A 129 -8.89 -18.59 4.38
C HIS A 129 -9.41 -17.26 3.81
N ALA A 130 -8.54 -16.49 3.12
CA ALA A 130 -8.95 -15.25 2.46
C ALA A 130 -9.89 -15.51 1.28
N ALA A 131 -9.67 -16.60 0.54
CA ALA A 131 -10.40 -16.94 -0.67
C ALA A 131 -11.90 -17.18 -0.42
N HIS A 132 -12.32 -17.42 0.83
CA HIS A 132 -13.74 -17.55 1.18
C HIS A 132 -14.51 -16.22 1.19
N PHE A 133 -13.84 -15.07 1.26
CA PHE A 133 -14.50 -13.77 1.48
C PHE A 133 -14.83 -13.01 0.20
N PHE A 134 -14.29 -13.42 -0.95
CA PHE A 134 -14.48 -12.69 -2.21
C PHE A 134 -14.44 -13.64 -3.40
N ASN A 135 -15.03 -13.22 -4.53
CA ASN A 135 -14.95 -13.97 -5.77
C ASN A 135 -13.61 -13.69 -6.47
N ALA A 136 -12.71 -14.68 -6.50
CA ALA A 136 -11.39 -14.56 -7.15
C ALA A 136 -11.46 -14.18 -8.64
N GLU A 137 -12.51 -14.60 -9.35
CA GLU A 137 -12.68 -14.30 -10.77
C GLU A 137 -12.93 -12.81 -11.02
N SER A 138 -13.53 -12.10 -10.04
CA SER A 138 -13.76 -10.64 -10.15
C SER A 138 -12.47 -9.82 -10.22
N LEU A 139 -11.32 -10.41 -9.84
CA LEU A 139 -10.02 -9.76 -9.88
C LEU A 139 -9.21 -10.12 -11.12
N ARG A 140 -9.70 -11.01 -12.01
CA ARG A 140 -8.91 -11.54 -13.11
C ARG A 140 -8.37 -10.48 -14.08
N SER A 141 -9.18 -9.49 -14.44
CA SER A 141 -8.77 -8.36 -15.29
C SER A 141 -7.87 -7.37 -14.56
N GLU A 142 -7.84 -7.42 -13.24
CA GLU A 142 -7.08 -6.51 -12.40
C GLU A 142 -5.68 -7.02 -12.06
N THR A 143 -5.40 -8.31 -12.25
CA THR A 143 -4.08 -8.87 -11.93
C THR A 143 -3.13 -8.84 -13.13
N ALA A 144 -1.85 -8.64 -12.85
CA ALA A 144 -0.78 -8.55 -13.87
C ALA A 144 -0.61 -9.85 -14.68
N ASN A 145 -0.93 -11.00 -14.09
CA ASN A 145 -0.92 -12.29 -14.78
C ASN A 145 -2.15 -12.51 -15.67
N GLN A 146 -3.22 -11.72 -15.54
CA GLN A 146 -4.53 -11.94 -16.18
C GLN A 146 -5.13 -13.34 -15.93
N THR A 147 -4.59 -14.07 -14.96
CA THR A 147 -5.07 -15.39 -14.51
C THR A 147 -5.80 -15.32 -13.18
N GLY A 148 -5.88 -14.12 -12.58
CA GLY A 148 -6.54 -13.89 -11.30
C GLY A 148 -5.65 -14.12 -10.09
N VAL A 149 -6.30 -14.50 -8.99
CA VAL A 149 -5.69 -14.63 -7.67
C VAL A 149 -4.85 -15.90 -7.55
N LEU A 150 -3.60 -15.72 -7.15
CA LEU A 150 -2.66 -16.80 -6.87
C LEU A 150 -2.90 -17.36 -5.47
N THR A 151 -2.78 -18.67 -5.33
CA THR A 151 -3.04 -19.42 -4.09
C THR A 151 -2.01 -20.54 -3.96
N ASP A 152 -2.03 -21.26 -2.85
CA ASP A 152 -1.08 -22.36 -2.58
C ASP A 152 -1.08 -23.44 -3.67
N VAL A 153 -2.23 -23.70 -4.30
CA VAL A 153 -2.37 -24.65 -5.42
C VAL A 153 -1.46 -24.27 -6.61
N HIS A 154 -1.16 -22.98 -6.78
CA HIS A 154 -0.31 -22.49 -7.87
C HIS A 154 1.18 -22.72 -7.60
N GLU A 155 1.61 -22.76 -6.33
CA GLU A 155 2.99 -23.02 -5.94
C GLU A 155 3.42 -24.43 -6.35
N TRP A 156 2.52 -25.41 -6.18
CA TRP A 156 2.80 -26.83 -6.39
C TRP A 156 2.64 -27.30 -7.84
N LYS A 157 2.57 -26.39 -8.82
CA LYS A 157 2.50 -26.75 -10.25
C LYS A 157 3.86 -27.07 -10.88
N TRP A 158 4.95 -26.83 -10.16
CA TRP A 158 6.29 -27.22 -10.61
C TRP A 158 6.42 -28.75 -10.65
N SER A 159 7.12 -29.29 -11.65
CA SER A 159 7.18 -30.74 -11.90
C SER A 159 8.61 -31.28 -11.96
N LYS A 160 9.60 -30.43 -12.24
CA LYS A 160 11.00 -30.84 -12.35
C LYS A 160 11.94 -29.82 -11.73
N ILE A 161 13.11 -30.31 -11.31
CA ILE A 161 14.21 -29.46 -10.88
C ILE A 161 14.57 -28.50 -12.01
N GLY A 162 14.61 -27.20 -11.70
CA GLY A 162 14.84 -26.11 -12.66
C GLY A 162 13.58 -25.35 -13.06
N ASP A 163 12.38 -25.85 -12.75
CA ASP A 163 11.16 -25.06 -12.90
C ASP A 163 11.16 -23.87 -11.92
N PRO A 164 10.56 -22.72 -12.30
CA PRO A 164 10.52 -21.55 -11.44
C PRO A 164 9.69 -21.83 -10.17
N VAL A 165 10.29 -21.58 -9.01
CA VAL A 165 9.61 -21.62 -7.72
C VAL A 165 8.78 -20.34 -7.55
N LEU A 166 7.45 -20.45 -7.45
CA LEU A 166 6.54 -19.33 -7.62
C LEU A 166 6.73 -18.23 -6.57
N HIS A 167 6.85 -18.57 -5.28
CA HIS A 167 7.11 -17.55 -4.25
C HIS A 167 8.42 -16.80 -4.46
N ILE A 168 9.46 -17.45 -4.98
CA ILE A 168 10.74 -16.81 -5.33
C ILE A 168 10.58 -15.92 -6.56
N ALA A 169 9.83 -16.36 -7.57
CA ALA A 169 9.54 -15.58 -8.76
C ALA A 169 8.75 -14.30 -8.43
N LEU A 170 7.70 -14.42 -7.59
CA LEU A 170 6.92 -13.27 -7.11
C LEU A 170 7.77 -12.32 -6.27
N ARG A 171 8.60 -12.88 -5.38
CA ARG A 171 9.58 -12.10 -4.61
C ARG A 171 10.55 -11.39 -5.53
N GLY A 172 11.02 -12.00 -6.61
CA GLY A 172 11.96 -11.37 -7.57
C GLY A 172 11.31 -10.30 -8.44
N TRP A 173 10.03 -10.49 -8.78
CA TRP A 173 9.26 -9.58 -9.64
C TRP A 173 8.82 -8.29 -8.93
N ALA A 174 8.47 -8.38 -7.65
CA ALA A 174 7.84 -7.28 -6.91
C ALA A 174 8.83 -6.23 -6.38
N ASP A 175 8.40 -4.97 -6.46
CA ASP A 175 9.04 -3.81 -5.83
C ASP A 175 8.52 -3.60 -4.40
N LEU A 176 7.26 -3.99 -4.16
CA LEU A 176 6.53 -3.79 -2.92
C LEU A 176 5.66 -5.02 -2.61
N LEU A 177 5.66 -5.43 -1.35
CA LEU A 177 4.71 -6.40 -0.80
C LEU A 177 3.75 -5.69 0.14
N VAL A 178 2.45 -5.81 -0.11
CA VAL A 178 1.38 -5.29 0.77
C VAL A 178 0.55 -6.46 1.26
N ILE A 179 0.36 -6.62 2.57
CA ILE A 179 -0.54 -7.62 3.14
C ILE A 179 -1.75 -6.90 3.75
N ALA A 180 -2.89 -7.00 3.07
CA ALA A 180 -4.08 -6.23 3.39
C ALA A 180 -5.38 -6.90 2.94
N PRO A 181 -6.15 -7.50 3.86
CA PRO A 181 -5.93 -7.50 5.30
C PRO A 181 -4.82 -8.44 5.77
N LEU A 182 -4.25 -8.13 6.94
CA LEU A 182 -3.47 -9.04 7.78
C LEU A 182 -4.33 -9.48 8.97
N ASP A 183 -4.74 -10.74 9.01
CA ASP A 183 -5.41 -11.38 10.13
C ASP A 183 -4.40 -11.74 11.24
N ALA A 184 -4.91 -12.12 12.42
CA ALA A 184 -4.06 -12.46 13.56
C ALA A 184 -3.24 -13.74 13.38
N ASN A 185 -3.72 -14.71 12.59
CA ASN A 185 -3.03 -15.98 12.36
C ASN A 185 -1.80 -15.76 11.48
N THR A 186 -1.95 -15.03 10.38
CA THR A 186 -0.88 -14.63 9.49
C THR A 186 0.09 -13.67 10.20
N LEU A 187 -0.40 -12.75 11.05
CA LEU A 187 0.46 -11.95 11.93
C LEU A 187 1.36 -12.84 12.80
N ALA A 188 0.77 -13.83 13.47
CA ALA A 188 1.51 -14.78 14.30
C ALA A 188 2.51 -15.61 13.48
N LYS A 189 2.14 -16.04 12.28
CA LYS A 189 3.05 -16.77 11.38
C LYS A 189 4.25 -15.93 10.99
N LEU A 190 4.01 -14.69 10.55
CA LEU A 190 5.08 -13.77 10.13
C LEU A 190 6.02 -13.45 11.29
N SER A 191 5.49 -13.19 12.49
CA SER A 191 6.31 -12.83 13.66
C SER A 191 7.21 -13.98 14.13
N HIS A 192 6.82 -15.23 13.88
CA HIS A 192 7.57 -16.42 14.27
C HIS A 192 8.34 -17.06 13.08
N GLY A 193 8.30 -16.44 11.91
CA GLY A 193 9.03 -16.92 10.72
C GLY A 193 8.45 -18.20 10.10
N MET A 194 7.17 -18.50 10.32
CA MET A 194 6.48 -19.58 9.62
C MET A 194 6.30 -19.25 8.14
N CYS A 195 6.49 -20.24 7.28
CA CYS A 195 6.38 -20.14 5.82
C CYS A 195 5.73 -21.41 5.26
N ASP A 196 4.44 -21.59 5.55
CA ASP A 196 3.68 -22.82 5.26
C ASP A 196 2.65 -22.65 4.14
N ASN A 197 2.55 -21.45 3.56
CA ASN A 197 1.68 -21.13 2.43
C ASN A 197 2.37 -20.11 1.51
N LEU A 198 1.83 -19.93 0.29
CA LEU A 198 2.40 -19.06 -0.74
C LEU A 198 2.71 -17.65 -0.21
N LEU A 199 1.75 -17.04 0.50
CA LEU A 199 1.90 -15.69 1.04
C LEU A 199 3.05 -15.59 2.05
N THR A 200 3.10 -16.50 3.01
CA THR A 200 4.12 -16.51 4.07
C THR A 200 5.49 -16.90 3.53
N CYS A 201 5.57 -17.76 2.51
CA CYS A 201 6.81 -18.06 1.79
C CYS A 201 7.38 -16.81 1.07
N ILE A 202 6.53 -16.03 0.38
CA ILE A 202 6.96 -14.77 -0.26
C ILE A 202 7.52 -13.81 0.79
N ALA A 203 6.80 -13.62 1.90
CA ALA A 203 7.22 -12.74 2.99
C ALA A 203 8.53 -13.24 3.64
N ARG A 204 8.70 -14.54 3.83
CA ARG A 204 9.92 -15.11 4.43
C ARG A 204 11.14 -14.91 3.54
N ALA A 205 10.97 -14.99 2.22
CA ALA A 205 12.03 -14.75 1.23
C ALA A 205 12.25 -13.27 0.90
N TRP A 206 11.46 -12.37 1.51
CA TRP A 206 11.48 -10.94 1.21
C TRP A 206 12.81 -10.29 1.57
N ASP A 207 13.18 -9.22 0.84
CA ASP A 207 14.35 -8.43 1.17
C ASP A 207 13.94 -7.22 1.98
N TYR A 208 13.99 -7.36 3.30
CA TYR A 208 13.63 -6.31 4.26
C TYR A 208 14.62 -5.14 4.28
N THR A 209 15.79 -5.27 3.67
CA THR A 209 16.82 -4.22 3.67
C THR A 209 16.63 -3.22 2.54
N THR A 210 16.14 -3.68 1.40
CA THR A 210 16.03 -2.85 0.19
C THR A 210 14.60 -2.63 -0.26
N ARG A 211 13.64 -3.47 0.15
CA ARG A 211 12.28 -3.42 -0.38
C ARG A 211 11.21 -3.37 0.72
N PRO A 212 10.25 -2.45 0.58
CA PRO A 212 9.21 -2.27 1.57
C PRO A 212 8.25 -3.47 1.65
N LEU A 213 7.84 -3.78 2.88
CA LEU A 213 6.74 -4.69 3.18
C LEU A 213 5.76 -3.97 4.11
N ILE A 214 4.54 -3.75 3.63
CA ILE A 214 3.48 -3.07 4.38
C ILE A 214 2.47 -4.09 4.85
N VAL A 215 2.07 -4.02 6.11
CA VAL A 215 1.00 -4.84 6.67
C VAL A 215 -0.14 -3.99 7.19
N CYS A 216 -1.38 -4.42 6.94
CA CYS A 216 -2.60 -3.74 7.38
C CYS A 216 -3.43 -4.68 8.25
N PRO A 217 -3.17 -4.76 9.58
CA PRO A 217 -3.94 -5.58 10.49
C PRO A 217 -5.46 -5.32 10.41
N ALA A 218 -6.24 -6.38 10.38
CA ALA A 218 -7.71 -6.30 10.43
C ALA A 218 -8.27 -7.53 11.16
N MET A 219 -8.65 -7.34 12.42
CA MET A 219 -9.16 -8.38 13.31
C MET A 219 -10.16 -7.78 14.31
N ASN A 220 -10.89 -8.64 15.00
CA ASN A 220 -11.77 -8.24 16.09
C ASN A 220 -10.99 -7.49 17.19
N THR A 221 -11.64 -6.58 17.89
CA THR A 221 -11.05 -5.74 18.94
C THR A 221 -10.41 -6.54 20.08
N PHE A 222 -11.04 -7.64 20.53
CA PHE A 222 -10.43 -8.50 21.54
C PHE A 222 -9.17 -9.21 21.04
N MET A 223 -9.08 -9.52 19.74
CA MET A 223 -7.85 -10.04 19.14
C MET A 223 -6.79 -8.94 19.03
N TRP A 224 -7.19 -7.71 18.69
CA TRP A 224 -6.29 -6.57 18.62
C TRP A 224 -5.68 -6.21 19.98
N ASP A 225 -6.50 -6.18 21.02
CA ASP A 225 -6.10 -5.87 22.40
C ASP A 225 -5.37 -7.03 23.09
N HIS A 226 -5.30 -8.20 22.45
CA HIS A 226 -4.61 -9.35 23.01
C HIS A 226 -3.10 -9.08 23.15
N PRO A 227 -2.45 -9.38 24.29
CA PRO A 227 -1.03 -9.09 24.51
C PRO A 227 -0.06 -9.77 23.53
N ALA A 228 -0.48 -10.86 22.88
CA ALA A 228 0.31 -11.46 21.80
C ALA A 228 0.37 -10.56 20.57
N THR A 229 -0.73 -9.88 20.22
CA THR A 229 -0.81 -9.02 19.04
C THR A 229 0.20 -7.87 19.14
N ALA A 230 0.24 -7.16 20.27
CA ALA A 230 1.23 -6.10 20.50
C ALA A 230 2.67 -6.61 20.30
N ARG A 231 3.03 -7.71 20.96
CA ARG A 231 4.37 -8.32 20.84
C ARG A 231 4.71 -8.74 19.41
N GLN A 232 3.75 -9.29 18.68
CA GLN A 232 3.95 -9.71 17.30
C GLN A 232 4.13 -8.51 16.37
N LEU A 233 3.37 -7.43 16.57
CA LEU A 233 3.54 -6.18 15.82
C LEU A 233 4.92 -5.55 16.08
N ASP A 234 5.38 -5.52 17.34
CA ASP A 234 6.72 -5.05 17.69
C ASP A 234 7.80 -5.87 16.97
N MET A 235 7.64 -7.19 16.92
CA MET A 235 8.54 -8.07 16.16
C MET A 235 8.54 -7.73 14.67
N LEU A 236 7.37 -7.55 14.05
CA LEU A 236 7.30 -7.18 12.63
C LEU A 236 7.97 -5.82 12.35
N GLN A 237 7.75 -4.82 13.22
CA GLN A 237 8.42 -3.53 13.11
C GLN A 237 9.93 -3.64 13.24
N SER A 238 10.42 -4.48 14.16
CA SER A 238 11.87 -4.71 14.34
C SER A 238 12.53 -5.33 13.11
N LEU A 239 11.76 -6.07 12.28
CA LEU A 239 12.20 -6.62 11.01
C LEU A 239 12.18 -5.59 9.86
N GLY A 240 11.72 -4.36 10.10
CA GLY A 240 11.60 -3.31 9.09
C GLY A 240 10.27 -3.31 8.32
N MET A 241 9.27 -4.08 8.77
CA MET A 241 7.92 -4.01 8.19
C MET A 241 7.22 -2.73 8.62
N GLU A 242 6.47 -2.13 7.69
CA GLU A 242 5.63 -0.99 7.99
C GLU A 242 4.23 -1.43 8.40
N ILE A 243 3.75 -0.95 9.55
CA ILE A 243 2.44 -1.30 10.06
C ILE A 243 1.48 -0.14 9.85
N VAL A 244 0.44 -0.41 9.07
CA VAL A 244 -0.71 0.49 8.90
C VAL A 244 -1.77 0.11 9.94
N PRO A 245 -1.92 0.86 11.05
CA PRO A 245 -2.84 0.48 12.11
C PRO A 245 -4.29 0.52 11.62
N PRO A 246 -5.17 -0.28 12.20
CA PRO A 246 -6.58 -0.23 11.87
C PRO A 246 -7.25 1.06 12.40
N ILE A 247 -8.38 1.45 11.80
CA ILE A 247 -9.18 2.58 12.26
C ILE A 247 -10.19 2.09 13.31
N ALA A 248 -10.10 2.60 14.53
CA ALA A 248 -11.17 2.46 15.52
C ALA A 248 -12.39 3.32 15.12
N LYS A 249 -13.54 2.69 14.86
CA LYS A 249 -14.85 3.36 14.77
C LYS A 249 -15.89 2.55 15.54
N ARG A 250 -16.79 3.21 16.28
CA ARG A 250 -17.93 2.55 16.93
C ARG A 250 -18.75 1.77 15.89
N LEU A 251 -18.97 0.48 16.15
CA LEU A 251 -19.86 -0.36 15.35
C LEU A 251 -21.30 -0.15 15.80
N ALA A 252 -22.25 -0.52 14.94
CA ALA A 252 -23.69 -0.41 15.17
C ALA A 252 -24.21 -1.29 16.35
N CYS A 253 -23.35 -2.15 16.93
CA CYS A 253 -23.64 -3.01 18.08
C CYS A 253 -23.34 -2.35 19.45
N GLY A 254 -22.77 -1.14 19.47
CA GLY A 254 -22.29 -0.51 20.71
C GLY A 254 -20.83 -0.85 21.05
N ASP A 255 -20.27 -1.89 20.45
CA ASP A 255 -18.83 -2.23 20.56
C ASP A 255 -17.93 -1.34 19.68
N LEU A 256 -16.73 -1.06 20.18
CA LEU A 256 -15.65 -0.43 19.41
C LEU A 256 -15.12 -1.46 18.41
N GLY A 257 -15.26 -1.20 17.11
CA GLY A 257 -14.73 -2.07 16.06
C GLY A 257 -13.52 -1.49 15.36
N THR A 258 -12.63 -2.38 14.99
CA THR A 258 -11.34 -2.07 14.39
C THR A 258 -11.43 -2.39 12.89
N ARG A 259 -11.51 -1.35 12.04
CA ARG A 259 -11.69 -1.47 10.57
C ARG A 259 -10.34 -1.40 9.85
N LEU A 260 -10.17 -2.19 8.79
CA LEU A 260 -9.10 -2.02 7.80
C LEU A 260 -9.05 -0.55 7.30
N GLN A 261 -7.91 0.12 7.51
CA GLN A 261 -7.76 1.56 7.21
C GLN A 261 -7.85 1.89 5.72
N LEU A 262 -7.96 0.88 4.84
CA LEU A 262 -7.89 1.01 3.38
C LEU A 262 -9.13 1.52 2.66
N LEU A 263 -10.26 1.83 3.33
CA LEU A 263 -11.40 2.50 2.67
C LEU A 263 -12.05 3.65 3.49
N ASN A 264 -12.22 4.87 2.93
CA ASN A 264 -13.01 5.96 3.53
C ASN A 264 -14.04 6.64 2.56
N LYS A 265 -15.23 6.87 3.16
CA LYS A 265 -16.50 7.58 2.86
C LYS A 265 -16.93 8.20 1.52
N ASN A 266 -16.13 8.34 0.46
CA ASN A 266 -16.63 9.04 -0.75
C ASN A 266 -17.29 8.14 -1.81
N THR A 267 -17.45 6.85 -1.54
CA THR A 267 -18.26 5.96 -2.37
C THR A 267 -19.63 5.79 -1.71
N ASN A 268 -20.68 6.20 -2.42
CA ASN A 268 -22.09 6.02 -2.07
C ASN A 268 -22.46 4.52 -2.16
N VAL A 269 -21.83 3.68 -1.35
CA VAL A 269 -22.19 2.28 -1.19
C VAL A 269 -22.99 2.19 0.10
N SER A 270 -24.29 2.05 -0.08
CA SER A 270 -25.32 1.96 0.96
C SER A 270 -24.86 1.12 2.15
N ASN A 271 -25.14 1.65 3.33
CA ASN A 271 -24.85 1.09 4.65
C ASN A 271 -25.45 -0.32 4.87
N HIS A 272 -24.82 -1.35 4.33
CA HIS A 272 -25.08 -2.73 4.72
C HIS A 272 -23.75 -3.42 5.00
N CYS A 273 -23.35 -3.42 6.27
CA CYS A 273 -22.33 -4.34 6.76
C CYS A 273 -22.79 -4.80 8.13
N MET A 274 -23.42 -5.98 8.15
CA MET A 274 -23.77 -6.72 9.34
C MET A 274 -22.50 -7.22 10.02
N ALA A 275 -22.49 -7.11 11.34
CA ALA A 275 -21.62 -7.92 12.19
C ALA A 275 -22.22 -9.33 12.24
N SER A 276 -21.51 -10.32 11.68
CA SER A 276 -21.53 -11.75 12.03
C SER A 276 -20.44 -12.43 11.20
#